data_AF-A0A497QDE3-F1
#
_entry.id   AF-A0A497QDE3-F1
#
_cell.length_a   1.000
_cell.length_b   1.000
_cell.length_c   1.000
_cell.angle_alpha   90.00
_cell.angle_beta   90.00
_cell.angle_gamma   90.00
#
_symmetry.space_group_name_H-M   'P 1'
#
loop_
_entity.id
_entity.type
_entity.pdbx_description
1 polymer ?
#
loop_
_entity_poly.entity_id
_entity_poly.type
_entity_poly.pdbx_seq_one_letter_code
_entity_poly.pdbx_strand_id
1 'polypeptide(L)'
;MVPEMSESEILIEFEFEDELILRGVLDRVMAPQIVEDIRSMLPFEGRTALLRDEMKITLGISRGNQKPVREVKRGDIAYMPLGDSLCIYLSDMRTFSPVNVLGRITSPTDSLEQLRGVRRGSMVTVRLAE
;
A
#
# COMPACT_ATOMS: atom_id res chain seq x y z
N MET A 1 -17.07 17.84 5.28
CA MET A 1 -17.59 17.03 4.15
C MET A 1 -16.70 15.81 4.04
N VAL A 2 -17.15 14.66 4.55
CA VAL A 2 -16.53 13.38 4.20
C VAL A 2 -16.94 13.10 2.76
N PRO A 3 -15.99 12.87 1.83
CA PRO A 3 -16.36 12.52 0.46
C PRO A 3 -17.20 11.25 0.48
N GLU A 4 -18.23 11.24 -0.38
CA GLU A 4 -19.11 10.10 -0.60
C GLU A 4 -18.24 8.93 -1.06
N MET A 5 -18.04 7.95 -0.18
CA MET A 5 -17.22 6.79 -0.48
C MET A 5 -17.90 5.97 -1.57
N SER A 6 -17.13 5.64 -2.62
CA SER A 6 -17.63 4.79 -3.70
C SER A 6 -17.81 3.35 -3.18
N GLU A 7 -18.82 2.63 -3.67
CA GLU A 7 -18.97 1.20 -3.38
C GLU A 7 -17.71 0.39 -3.73
N SER A 8 -16.84 0.91 -4.61
CA SER A 8 -15.59 0.25 -5.03
C SER A 8 -14.42 0.38 -4.04
N GLU A 9 -14.51 1.28 -3.06
CA GLU A 9 -13.41 1.60 -2.15
C GLU A 9 -13.35 0.63 -0.96
N ILE A 10 -12.13 0.22 -0.62
CA ILE A 10 -11.82 -0.64 0.53
C ILE A 10 -10.92 0.16 1.45
N LEU A 11 -11.39 0.42 2.68
CA LEU A 11 -10.58 1.03 3.71
C LEU A 11 -9.64 -0.01 4.30
N ILE A 12 -8.36 0.34 4.39
CA ILE A 12 -7.32 -0.53 4.97
C ILE A 12 -6.55 0.22 6.04
N GLU A 13 -6.15 -0.52 7.06
CA GLU A 13 -5.28 -0.05 8.14
C GLU A 13 -4.00 -0.88 8.17
N PHE A 14 -2.87 -0.21 8.27
CA PHE A 14 -1.54 -0.76 8.48
C PHE A 14 -1.12 -0.44 9.91
N GLU A 15 -0.82 -1.47 10.69
CA GLU A 15 -0.31 -1.35 12.05
C GLU A 15 1.13 -1.88 12.08
N PHE A 16 2.08 -0.99 12.31
CA PHE A 16 3.50 -1.31 12.40
C PHE A 16 3.92 -1.55 13.86
N GLU A 17 4.98 -2.33 14.10
CA GLU A 17 5.48 -2.65 15.47
C GLU A 17 5.71 -1.43 16.37
N ASP A 18 6.05 -0.27 15.82
CA ASP A 18 6.38 0.95 16.57
C ASP A 18 5.13 1.79 16.96
N GLU A 19 3.97 1.14 17.14
CA GLU A 19 2.64 1.77 17.38
C GLU A 19 2.20 2.75 16.28
N LEU A 20 2.88 2.78 15.14
CA LEU A 20 2.52 3.58 13.99
C LEU A 20 1.33 2.94 13.28
N ILE A 21 0.24 3.69 13.16
CA ILE A 21 -0.95 3.29 12.43
C ILE A 21 -1.14 4.21 11.22
N LEU A 22 -1.26 3.60 10.04
CA LEU A 22 -1.64 4.30 8.81
C LEU A 22 -2.93 3.76 8.26
N ARG A 23 -3.78 4.66 7.77
CA ARG A 23 -5.00 4.33 7.04
C ARG A 23 -4.85 4.70 5.57
N GLY A 24 -5.49 3.92 4.73
CA GLY A 24 -5.54 4.16 3.30
C GLY A 24 -6.81 3.59 2.68
N VAL A 25 -6.94 3.83 1.39
CA VAL A 25 -8.04 3.34 0.57
C VAL A 25 -7.45 2.62 -0.62
N LEU A 26 -8.01 1.45 -0.95
CA LEU A 26 -7.81 0.77 -2.24
C LEU A 26 -9.09 0.89 -3.07
N ASP A 27 -8.97 1.27 -4.33
CA ASP A 27 -10.09 1.33 -5.27
C ASP A 27 -10.05 0.13 -6.22
N ARG A 28 -11.08 -0.71 -6.13
CA ARG A 28 -11.23 -1.90 -6.98
C ARG A 28 -11.25 -1.56 -8.47
N VAL A 29 -11.66 -0.36 -8.87
CA VAL A 29 -11.67 0.07 -10.28
C VAL A 29 -10.25 0.19 -10.86
N MET A 30 -9.26 0.44 -10.00
CA MET A 30 -7.86 0.59 -10.42
C MET A 30 -7.24 -0.74 -10.85
N ALA A 31 -7.42 -1.79 -10.05
CA ALA A 31 -6.89 -3.12 -10.33
C ALA A 31 -7.76 -4.20 -9.66
N PRO A 32 -8.89 -4.60 -10.28
CA PRO A 32 -9.91 -5.40 -9.60
C PRO A 32 -9.40 -6.73 -9.04
N GLN A 33 -8.56 -7.44 -9.78
CA GLN A 33 -8.08 -8.76 -9.37
C GLN A 33 -7.05 -8.65 -8.26
N ILE A 34 -6.09 -7.72 -8.38
CA ILE A 34 -5.07 -7.47 -7.36
C ILE A 34 -5.73 -7.03 -6.04
N VAL A 35 -6.71 -6.11 -6.11
CA VAL A 35 -7.39 -5.61 -4.91
C VAL A 35 -8.23 -6.70 -4.25
N GLU A 36 -8.94 -7.54 -5.01
CA GLU A 36 -9.72 -8.66 -4.43
C GLU A 36 -8.81 -9.75 -3.84
N ASP A 37 -7.64 -10.02 -4.42
CA ASP A 37 -6.67 -10.95 -3.83
C ASP A 37 -6.14 -10.42 -2.50
N ILE A 38 -5.70 -9.15 -2.46
CA ILE A 38 -5.26 -8.50 -1.22
C ILE A 38 -6.38 -8.57 -0.18
N ARG A 39 -7.60 -8.18 -0.55
CA ARG A 39 -8.77 -8.21 0.33
C ARG A 39 -9.03 -9.61 0.90
N SER A 40 -8.94 -10.64 0.07
CA SER A 40 -9.18 -12.04 0.47
C SER A 40 -8.13 -12.57 1.44
N MET A 41 -6.95 -11.93 1.50
CA MET A 41 -5.90 -12.25 2.46
C MET A 41 -6.00 -11.49 3.77
N LEU A 42 -6.80 -10.41 3.83
CA LEU A 42 -6.91 -9.61 5.05
C LEU A 42 -7.64 -10.39 6.15
N PRO A 43 -7.18 -10.32 7.41
CA PRO A 43 -5.94 -9.68 7.84
C PRO A 43 -4.70 -10.54 7.52
N PHE A 44 -3.60 -9.91 7.14
CA PHE A 44 -2.31 -10.60 6.99
C PHE A 44 -1.18 -9.86 7.70
N GLU A 45 -0.17 -10.62 8.10
CA GLU A 45 1.09 -10.10 8.62
C GLU A 45 2.16 -10.11 7.52
N GLY A 46 2.94 -9.04 7.45
CA GLY A 46 4.01 -8.87 6.48
C GLY A 46 5.28 -8.32 7.11
N ARG A 47 6.38 -8.41 6.35
CA ARG A 47 7.67 -7.84 6.75
C ARG A 47 7.94 -6.55 6.00
N THR A 48 8.39 -5.54 6.72
CA THR A 48 8.67 -4.22 6.16
C THR A 48 10.05 -4.17 5.51
N ALA A 49 10.16 -3.49 4.38
CA ALA A 49 11.43 -3.12 3.79
C ALA A 49 11.33 -1.75 3.13
N LEU A 50 11.92 -0.73 3.77
CA LEU A 50 12.04 0.59 3.18
C LEU A 50 13.27 0.68 2.28
N LEU A 51 13.08 1.03 1.01
CA LEU A 51 14.15 1.26 0.04
C LEU A 51 13.83 2.50 -0.78
N ARG A 52 14.69 3.54 -0.72
CA ARG A 52 14.54 4.78 -1.51
C ARG A 52 13.12 5.36 -1.46
N ASP A 53 12.58 5.55 -0.25
CA ASP A 53 11.23 6.06 -0.01
C ASP A 53 10.08 5.17 -0.52
N GLU A 54 10.35 3.89 -0.76
CA GLU A 54 9.34 2.87 -1.06
C GLU A 54 9.26 1.87 0.09
N MET A 55 8.20 1.93 0.89
CA MET A 55 7.92 0.96 1.95
C MET A 55 7.28 -0.27 1.33
N LYS A 56 7.97 -1.41 1.35
CA LYS A 56 7.54 -2.66 0.71
C LYS A 56 7.09 -3.68 1.76
N ILE A 57 5.99 -4.37 1.44
CA ILE A 57 5.40 -5.46 2.22
C ILE A 57 5.12 -6.61 1.27
N THR A 58 5.78 -7.76 1.42
CA THR A 58 5.57 -8.93 0.54
C THR A 58 4.17 -9.51 0.72
N LEU A 59 3.48 -9.78 -0.39
CA LEU A 59 2.12 -10.36 -0.41
C LEU A 59 2.12 -11.85 -0.80
N GLY A 60 2.85 -12.25 -1.84
CA GLY A 60 2.80 -13.64 -2.32
C GLY A 60 1.59 -13.96 -3.22
N ILE A 61 0.95 -12.97 -3.84
CA ILE A 61 -0.23 -13.17 -4.72
C ILE A 61 0.14 -13.52 -6.17
N SER A 62 1.41 -13.31 -6.55
CA SER A 62 1.96 -13.67 -7.86
C SER A 62 1.12 -13.16 -9.05
N ARG A 63 0.70 -11.89 -9.00
CA ARG A 63 -0.10 -11.26 -10.06
C ARG A 63 0.76 -10.49 -11.05
N GLY A 64 0.30 -10.45 -12.30
CA GLY A 64 0.85 -9.59 -13.35
C GLY A 64 0.32 -8.14 -13.27
N ASN A 65 0.73 -7.32 -14.23
CA ASN A 65 0.22 -5.95 -14.34
C ASN A 65 -1.22 -5.92 -14.89
N GLN A 66 -2.03 -4.97 -14.40
CA GLN A 66 -3.33 -4.62 -14.94
C GLN A 66 -3.30 -3.22 -15.58
N LYS A 67 -3.14 -2.16 -14.78
CA LYS A 67 -3.01 -0.76 -15.23
C LYS A 67 -1.69 -0.18 -14.75
N PRO A 68 -0.55 -0.64 -15.32
CA PRO A 68 0.74 -0.27 -14.78
C PRO A 68 1.13 1.17 -15.11
N VAL A 69 1.76 1.82 -14.14
CA VAL A 69 2.40 3.13 -14.29
C VAL A 69 3.86 3.04 -13.88
N ARG A 70 4.64 4.07 -14.24
CA ARG A 70 6.01 4.24 -13.72
C ARG A 70 6.17 5.46 -12.84
N GLU A 71 5.31 6.46 -12.99
CA GLU A 71 5.28 7.64 -12.14
C GLU A 71 4.29 7.39 -11.01
N VAL A 72 4.73 7.63 -9.78
CA VAL A 72 3.91 7.53 -8.57
C VAL A 72 4.00 8.82 -7.77
N LYS A 73 2.98 9.07 -6.97
CA LYS A 73 2.88 10.22 -6.07
C LYS A 73 3.13 9.81 -4.65
N ARG A 74 3.60 10.77 -3.84
CA ARG A 74 3.65 10.58 -2.39
C ARG A 74 2.27 10.19 -1.86
N GLY A 75 2.25 9.13 -1.06
CA GLY A 75 1.06 8.54 -0.47
C GLY A 75 0.38 7.48 -1.34
N ASP A 76 0.84 7.24 -2.58
CA ASP A 76 0.30 6.16 -3.40
C ASP A 76 0.53 4.80 -2.73
N ILE A 77 -0.49 3.95 -2.80
CA ILE A 77 -0.42 2.53 -2.47
C ILE A 77 -0.44 1.77 -3.79
N ALA A 78 0.54 0.92 -4.04
CA ALA A 78 0.65 0.19 -5.30
C ALA A 78 1.08 -1.26 -5.10
N TYR A 79 0.72 -2.12 -6.05
CA TYR A 79 1.31 -3.45 -6.17
C TYR A 79 2.46 -3.44 -7.18
N MET A 80 3.64 -3.91 -6.75
CA MET A 80 4.81 -4.11 -7.60
C MET A 80 5.00 -5.61 -7.90
N PRO A 81 4.69 -6.08 -9.12
CA PRO A 81 4.79 -7.50 -9.48
C PRO A 81 6.18 -8.10 -9.32
N LEU A 82 7.24 -7.34 -9.62
CA LEU A 82 8.62 -7.86 -9.59
C LEU A 82 9.05 -8.37 -8.21
N GLY A 83 8.54 -7.75 -7.15
CA GLY A 83 8.81 -8.15 -5.76
C GLY A 83 7.61 -8.77 -5.07
N ASP A 84 6.52 -9.02 -5.81
CA ASP A 84 5.24 -9.47 -5.27
C ASP A 84 4.85 -8.73 -3.98
N SER A 85 4.93 -7.39 -4.04
CA SER A 85 4.89 -6.52 -2.86
C SER A 85 3.80 -5.46 -2.97
N LEU A 86 3.15 -5.19 -1.84
CA LEU A 86 2.39 -3.97 -1.58
C LEU A 86 3.37 -2.87 -1.19
N CYS A 87 3.32 -1.75 -1.88
CA CYS A 87 4.23 -0.63 -1.71
C CYS A 87 3.47 0.62 -1.28
N ILE A 88 4.01 1.35 -0.32
CA ILE A 88 3.59 2.72 0.04
C ILE A 88 4.73 3.67 -0.34
N TYR A 89 4.45 4.68 -1.15
CA TYR A 89 5.45 5.65 -1.59
C TYR A 89 5.48 6.90 -0.71
N LEU A 90 6.66 7.25 -0.20
CA LEU A 90 6.84 8.43 0.67
C LEU A 90 7.24 9.70 -0.11
N SER A 91 7.49 9.60 -1.42
CA SER A 91 7.81 10.75 -2.28
C SER A 91 7.32 10.53 -3.70
N ASP A 92 7.15 11.63 -4.45
CA ASP A 92 6.94 11.58 -5.89
C ASP A 92 8.19 10.99 -6.55
N MET A 93 8.03 9.93 -7.34
CA MET A 93 9.17 9.28 -7.98
C MET A 93 8.79 8.50 -9.23
N ARG A 94 9.82 8.23 -10.03
CA ARG A 94 9.77 7.26 -11.12
C ARG A 94 10.31 5.92 -10.63
N THR A 95 9.45 4.91 -10.66
CA THR A 95 9.75 3.53 -10.24
C THR A 95 10.70 2.82 -11.22
N PHE A 96 11.48 1.88 -10.69
CA PHE A 96 12.40 1.06 -11.49
C PHE A 96 11.68 0.11 -12.45
N SER A 97 10.62 -0.54 -11.96
CA SER A 97 9.74 -1.43 -12.73
C SER A 97 8.30 -0.90 -12.69
N PRO A 98 7.46 -1.23 -13.68
CA PRO A 98 6.06 -0.81 -13.64
C PRO A 98 5.32 -1.35 -12.40
N VAL A 99 4.41 -0.54 -11.87
CA VAL A 99 3.59 -0.84 -10.67
C VAL A 99 2.13 -0.52 -10.93
N ASN A 100 1.22 -1.15 -10.18
CA ASN A 100 -0.22 -0.93 -10.28
C ASN A 100 -0.66 -0.09 -9.10
N VAL A 101 -0.90 1.21 -9.29
CA VAL A 101 -1.46 2.06 -8.23
C VAL A 101 -2.86 1.54 -7.91
N LEU A 102 -3.07 1.19 -6.65
CA LEU A 102 -4.30 0.60 -6.12
C LEU A 102 -5.14 1.64 -5.38
N GLY A 103 -4.49 2.68 -4.86
CA GLY A 103 -5.15 3.73 -4.11
C GLY A 103 -4.12 4.57 -3.35
N ARG A 104 -4.46 5.04 -2.15
CA ARG A 104 -3.65 6.02 -1.42
C ARG A 104 -3.81 5.97 0.09
N ILE A 105 -2.78 6.44 0.79
CA ILE A 105 -2.80 6.73 2.22
C ILE A 105 -3.68 7.96 2.47
N THR A 106 -4.52 7.86 3.49
CA THR A 106 -5.43 8.92 3.96
C THR A 106 -5.05 9.47 5.33
N SER A 107 -4.13 8.81 6.04
CA SER A 107 -3.50 9.37 7.24
C SER A 107 -2.77 10.69 6.94
N PRO A 108 -2.58 11.56 7.96
CA PRO A 108 -1.81 12.79 7.81
C PRO A 108 -0.40 12.53 7.26
N THR A 109 0.12 13.50 6.49
CA THR A 109 1.47 13.43 5.92
C THR A 109 2.52 13.14 6.99
N ASP A 110 2.41 13.77 8.17
CA ASP A 110 3.38 13.56 9.26
C ASP A 110 3.46 12.09 9.69
N SER A 111 2.34 11.36 9.73
CA SER A 111 2.32 9.91 10.01
C SER A 111 2.96 9.12 8.88
N LEU A 112 2.74 9.51 7.61
CA LEU A 112 3.39 8.87 6.46
C LEU A 112 4.91 9.02 6.53
N GLU A 113 5.41 10.19 6.92
CA GLU A 113 6.85 10.47 7.01
C GLU A 113 7.52 9.61 8.12
N GLN A 114 6.78 9.21 9.16
CA GLN A 114 7.27 8.30 10.22
C GLN A 114 7.65 6.91 9.69
N LEU A 115 7.15 6.49 8.51
CA LEU A 115 7.60 5.24 7.88
C LEU A 115 9.11 5.20 7.61
N ARG A 116 9.79 6.36 7.54
CA ARG A 116 11.26 6.41 7.43
C ARG A 116 11.99 5.88 8.66
N GLY A 117 11.35 5.92 9.82
CA GLY A 117 11.87 5.40 11.08
C GLY A 117 11.63 3.91 11.27
N VAL A 118 10.71 3.30 10.51
CA VAL A 118 10.32 1.89 10.68
C VAL A 118 11.51 0.98 10.40
N ARG A 119 11.83 0.13 11.38
CA ARG A 119 12.95 -0.81 11.28
C ARG A 119 12.72 -1.81 10.16
N ARG A 120 13.69 -1.96 9.26
CA ARG A 120 13.67 -3.02 8.24
C ARG A 120 13.48 -4.40 8.87
N GLY A 121 12.52 -5.16 8.36
CA GLY A 121 12.18 -6.50 8.82
C GLY A 121 11.23 -6.52 10.02
N SER A 122 10.78 -5.36 10.51
CA SER A 122 9.69 -5.30 11.49
C SER A 122 8.41 -5.89 10.90
N MET A 123 7.53 -6.36 11.77
CA MET A 123 6.19 -6.77 11.40
C MET A 123 5.31 -5.57 11.07
N VAL A 124 4.40 -5.78 10.13
CA VAL A 124 3.24 -4.94 9.89
C VAL A 124 2.02 -5.83 9.73
N THR A 125 0.94 -5.48 10.41
CA THR A 125 -0.37 -6.12 10.26
C THR A 125 -1.23 -5.25 9.35
N VAL A 126 -1.77 -5.84 8.29
CA VAL A 126 -2.68 -5.14 7.37
C VAL A 126 -4.07 -5.74 7.51
N ARG A 127 -5.07 -4.88 7.71
CA ARG A 127 -6.47 -5.29 7.92
C ARG A 127 -7.45 -4.31 7.30
N LEU A 128 -8.71 -4.71 7.20
CA LEU A 128 -9.78 -3.77 6.88
C LEU A 128 -9.89 -2.74 8.00
N ALA A 129 -10.02 -1.47 7.65
CA ALA A 129 -10.35 -0.43 8.62
C ALA A 129 -11.87 -0.42 8.86
N GLU A 130 -12.26 -0.27 10.12
CA GLU A 130 -13.65 -0.09 10.54
C GLU A 130 -14.20 1.29 10.19
#